data_AF-A0A2S8FBK3-F1
#
_entry.id   AF-A0A2S8FBK3-F1
#
_cell.length_a   1.000
_cell.length_b   1.000
_cell.length_c   1.000
_cell.angle_alpha   90.00
_cell.angle_beta   90.00
_cell.angle_gamma   90.00
#
_symmetry.space_group_name_H-M   'P 1'
#
loop_
_entity.id
_entity.type
_entity.pdbx_description
1 polymer ?
#
loop_
_entity_poly.entity_id
_entity_poly.type
_entity_poly.pdbx_seq_one_letter_code
_entity_poly.pdbx_strand_id
1 'polypeptide(L)'
;MQVPADDPSPDVDCSPSSTRWSRFLARALWLRDLVLGKHPVILWSINAGLLLLLAAWIVWDARFTATWDQLEYEIGLTPDSSKLDEFASTFLLQWKIYLLGGILAISVLSLGLMTFGLTMGARGHRALSSWMVVLSLACCWLGLATGWDEMIWVGKRLRIDAHVAAFQPISDSLRKDWPTADGDNQQLGPFMAYPAGKPKTLILLTTPDITQHGLTFSSVEKADEGGIRFQLSGKERGVWLEWHPRGQAPASFVGGLLEPHFLKRTVSLGDGWYLARYEQSAMAS
;
A
#
# COMPACT_ATOMS: atom_id res chain seq x y z
N MET A 1 -64.85 -19.38 69.59
CA MET A 1 -64.59 -17.93 69.50
C MET A 1 -63.13 -17.77 69.08
N GLN A 2 -62.91 -17.74 67.78
CA GLN A 2 -62.67 -16.54 66.95
C GLN A 2 -61.21 -16.09 67.05
N VAL A 3 -60.45 -16.59 66.07
CA VAL A 3 -59.10 -16.22 65.66
C VAL A 3 -59.11 -14.79 65.13
N PRO A 4 -58.21 -13.89 65.57
CA PRO A 4 -57.98 -12.63 64.86
C PRO A 4 -56.90 -12.81 63.79
N ALA A 5 -57.19 -12.21 62.64
CA ALA A 5 -56.50 -12.34 61.37
C ALA A 5 -55.16 -11.59 61.34
N ASP A 6 -54.15 -12.22 60.77
CA ASP A 6 -52.92 -11.59 60.30
C ASP A 6 -53.23 -10.71 59.08
N ASP A 7 -52.83 -9.45 59.18
CA ASP A 7 -53.00 -8.42 58.15
C ASP A 7 -51.70 -8.35 57.31
N PRO A 8 -51.70 -8.76 56.02
CA PRO A 8 -50.52 -8.70 55.18
C PRO A 8 -50.37 -7.27 54.63
N SER A 9 -49.49 -6.49 55.24
CA SER A 9 -49.01 -5.23 54.67
C SER A 9 -48.31 -5.50 53.32
N PRO A 10 -48.71 -4.85 52.22
CA PRO A 10 -48.06 -5.03 50.93
C PRO A 10 -46.66 -4.39 50.98
N ASP A 11 -45.63 -5.23 50.90
CA ASP A 11 -44.26 -4.78 50.64
C ASP A 11 -44.23 -4.09 49.27
N VAL A 12 -44.20 -2.76 49.28
CA VAL A 12 -43.99 -1.94 48.09
C VAL A 12 -42.55 -2.14 47.67
N ASP A 13 -42.34 -3.07 46.74
CA ASP A 13 -41.08 -3.31 46.04
C ASP A 13 -40.68 -2.05 45.23
N CYS A 14 -40.08 -1.08 45.93
CA CYS A 14 -39.38 0.07 45.38
C CYS A 14 -38.06 -0.41 44.74
N SER A 15 -38.17 -1.20 43.67
CA SER A 15 -37.01 -1.48 42.82
C SER A 15 -36.57 -0.16 42.17
N PRO A 16 -35.34 0.32 42.42
CA PRO A 16 -34.88 1.58 41.86
C PRO A 16 -34.87 1.44 40.34
N SER A 17 -35.65 2.28 39.65
CA SER A 17 -35.66 2.32 38.20
C SER A 17 -34.22 2.50 37.72
N SER A 18 -33.67 1.45 37.11
CA SER A 18 -32.32 1.46 36.53
C SER A 18 -32.30 2.35 35.30
N THR A 19 -32.27 3.65 35.59
CA THR A 19 -32.26 4.75 34.63
C THR A 19 -31.12 4.52 33.66
N ARG A 20 -31.39 4.70 32.36
CA ARG A 20 -30.42 4.52 31.26
C ARG A 20 -29.08 5.23 31.53
N TRP A 21 -29.10 6.30 32.31
CA TRP A 21 -27.93 7.03 32.81
C TRP A 21 -26.96 6.21 33.68
N SER A 22 -27.46 5.37 34.59
CA SER A 22 -26.62 4.51 35.44
C SER A 22 -25.84 3.48 34.60
N ARG A 23 -26.50 2.91 33.58
CA ARG A 23 -25.87 2.00 32.60
C ARG A 23 -24.84 2.72 31.73
N PHE A 24 -25.09 3.98 31.36
CA PHE A 24 -24.13 4.78 30.60
C PHE A 24 -22.89 5.13 31.43
N LEU A 25 -23.07 5.58 32.68
CA LEU A 25 -21.97 5.88 33.61
C LEU A 25 -21.17 4.63 33.97
N ALA A 26 -21.83 3.50 34.21
CA ALA A 26 -21.15 2.23 34.44
C ALA A 26 -20.32 1.80 33.22
N ARG A 27 -20.84 1.98 31.99
CA ARG A 27 -20.07 1.74 30.76
C ARG A 27 -18.90 2.71 30.60
N ALA A 28 -19.08 4.00 30.93
CA ALA A 28 -18.01 4.99 30.86
C ALA A 28 -16.90 4.72 31.90
N LEU A 29 -17.26 4.33 33.12
CA LEU A 29 -16.30 3.93 34.16
C LEU A 29 -15.63 2.60 33.83
N TRP A 30 -16.36 1.64 33.25
CA TRP A 30 -15.78 0.40 32.75
C TRP A 30 -14.82 0.66 31.58
N LEU A 31 -15.17 1.55 30.64
CA LEU A 31 -14.28 1.97 29.55
C LEU A 31 -13.04 2.68 30.10
N ARG A 32 -13.23 3.56 31.09
CA ARG A 32 -12.14 4.23 31.80
C ARG A 32 -11.23 3.20 32.46
N ASP A 33 -11.76 2.23 33.18
CA ASP A 33 -10.95 1.21 33.87
C ASP A 33 -10.34 0.19 32.91
N LEU A 34 -10.96 -0.08 31.75
CA LEU A 34 -10.39 -0.86 30.66
C LEU A 34 -9.19 -0.11 30.01
N VAL A 35 -9.34 1.21 29.80
CA VAL A 35 -8.34 2.08 29.16
C VAL A 35 -7.21 2.49 30.12
N LEU A 36 -7.50 2.68 31.41
CA LEU A 36 -6.58 3.26 32.41
C LEU A 36 -6.17 2.29 33.51
N GLY A 37 -6.83 1.14 33.66
CA GLY A 37 -6.77 0.39 34.92
C GLY A 37 -5.88 -0.84 34.94
N LYS A 38 -5.85 -1.67 33.89
CA LYS A 38 -5.25 -3.02 34.02
C LYS A 38 -4.50 -3.59 32.82
N HIS A 39 -4.71 -3.11 31.59
CA HIS A 39 -4.14 -3.78 30.41
C HIS A 39 -3.60 -2.81 29.35
N PRO A 40 -2.54 -2.03 29.66
CA PRO A 40 -1.88 -1.19 28.65
C PRO A 40 -1.34 -2.03 27.49
N VAL A 41 -1.02 -3.30 27.78
CA VAL A 41 -0.62 -4.32 26.81
C VAL A 41 -1.63 -4.51 25.69
N ILE A 42 -2.95 -4.41 25.96
CA ILE A 42 -3.96 -4.57 24.90
C ILE A 42 -3.84 -3.45 23.89
N LEU A 43 -3.75 -2.19 24.34
CA LEU A 43 -3.57 -1.05 23.44
C LEU A 43 -2.26 -1.21 22.66
N TRP A 44 -1.17 -1.62 23.33
CA TRP A 44 0.13 -1.84 22.68
C TRP A 44 0.03 -2.88 21.57
N SER A 45 -0.58 -4.03 21.85
CA SER A 45 -0.80 -5.09 20.87
C SER A 45 -1.69 -4.65 19.72
N ILE A 46 -2.73 -3.86 19.98
CA ILE A 46 -3.58 -3.31 18.92
C ILE A 46 -2.76 -2.37 18.02
N ASN A 47 -2.02 -1.43 18.60
CA ASN A 47 -1.24 -0.46 17.82
C ASN A 47 -0.11 -1.14 17.02
N ALA A 48 0.63 -2.06 17.66
CA ALA A 48 1.65 -2.86 16.99
C ALA A 48 1.06 -3.75 15.88
N GLY A 49 -0.10 -4.37 16.14
CA GLY A 49 -0.82 -5.18 15.16
C GLY A 49 -1.27 -4.35 13.95
N LEU A 50 -1.80 -3.15 14.16
CA LEU A 50 -2.18 -2.23 13.08
C LEU A 50 -0.97 -1.75 12.27
N LEU A 51 0.14 -1.45 12.94
CA LEU A 51 1.39 -1.09 12.27
C LEU A 51 1.89 -2.25 11.38
N LEU A 52 1.96 -3.47 11.90
CA LEU A 52 2.39 -4.65 11.15
C LEU A 52 1.43 -4.99 10.00
N LEU A 53 0.12 -4.86 10.24
CA LEU A 53 -0.90 -5.06 9.22
C LEU A 53 -0.72 -4.06 8.08
N LEU A 54 -0.53 -2.78 8.39
CA LEU A 54 -0.32 -1.73 7.40
C LEU A 54 0.99 -1.94 6.63
N ALA A 55 2.08 -2.27 7.33
CA ALA A 55 3.36 -2.63 6.73
C ALA A 55 3.22 -3.81 5.74
N ALA A 56 2.54 -4.89 6.15
CA ALA A 56 2.28 -6.02 5.27
C ALA A 56 1.38 -5.64 4.09
N TRP A 57 0.39 -4.78 4.31
CA TRP A 57 -0.49 -4.29 3.26
C TRP A 57 0.28 -3.46 2.22
N ILE A 58 1.17 -2.56 2.63
CA ILE A 58 2.02 -1.77 1.73
C ILE A 58 2.87 -2.70 0.84
N VAL A 59 3.45 -3.75 1.42
CA VAL A 59 4.28 -4.71 0.68
C VAL A 59 3.45 -5.56 -0.27
N TRP A 60 2.21 -5.93 0.09
CA TRP A 60 1.38 -6.82 -0.72
C TRP A 60 0.56 -6.09 -1.80
N ASP A 61 0.05 -4.90 -1.50
CA ASP A 61 -0.83 -4.16 -2.40
C ASP A 61 -0.05 -3.24 -3.34
N ALA A 62 0.05 -3.67 -4.58
CA ALA A 62 0.70 -2.92 -5.65
C ALA A 62 0.08 -1.52 -5.89
N ARG A 63 -1.18 -1.31 -5.50
CA ARG A 63 -1.90 -0.03 -5.66
C ARG A 63 -1.94 0.81 -4.39
N PHE A 64 -1.08 0.53 -3.41
CA PHE A 64 -1.05 1.30 -2.17
C PHE A 64 -0.79 2.80 -2.43
N THR A 65 0.14 3.16 -3.31
CA THR A 65 0.42 4.57 -3.68
C THR A 65 -0.84 5.31 -4.12
N ALA A 66 -1.64 4.73 -5.03
CA ALA A 66 -2.88 5.35 -5.48
C ALA A 66 -3.93 5.48 -4.35
N THR A 67 -3.95 4.53 -3.42
CA THR A 67 -4.84 4.60 -2.24
C THR A 67 -4.39 5.73 -1.29
N TRP A 68 -3.08 5.92 -1.14
CA TRP A 68 -2.49 6.98 -0.33
C TRP A 68 -2.71 8.37 -0.93
N ASP A 69 -2.42 8.53 -2.23
CA ASP A 69 -2.59 9.81 -2.94
C ASP A 69 -4.06 10.29 -2.89
N GLN A 70 -5.02 9.37 -3.05
CA GLN A 70 -6.45 9.68 -2.94
C GLN A 70 -6.85 10.04 -1.50
N LEU A 71 -6.28 9.38 -0.49
CA LEU A 71 -6.51 9.75 0.91
C LEU A 71 -5.96 11.15 1.22
N GLU A 72 -4.75 11.49 0.73
CA GLU A 72 -4.19 12.84 0.86
C GLU A 72 -5.08 13.90 0.22
N TYR A 73 -5.63 13.59 -0.96
CA TYR A 73 -6.59 14.46 -1.64
C TYR A 73 -7.87 14.65 -0.83
N GLU A 74 -8.46 13.57 -0.29
CA GLU A 74 -9.68 13.65 0.54
C GLU A 74 -9.46 14.43 1.84
N ILE A 75 -8.26 14.38 2.41
CA ILE A 75 -7.88 15.18 3.59
C ILE A 75 -7.56 16.64 3.19
N GLY A 76 -7.37 16.92 1.91
CA GLY A 76 -7.05 18.25 1.38
C GLY A 76 -5.58 18.63 1.50
N LEU A 77 -4.67 17.65 1.59
CA LEU A 77 -3.22 17.88 1.65
C LEU A 77 -2.61 18.17 0.27
N THR A 78 -3.20 17.63 -0.79
CA THR A 78 -2.72 17.78 -2.17
C THR A 78 -3.84 18.32 -3.08
N PRO A 79 -3.65 19.48 -3.74
CA PRO A 79 -4.70 20.10 -4.55
C PRO A 79 -4.77 19.58 -6.01
N ASP A 80 -3.87 18.69 -6.42
CA ASP A 80 -3.74 18.28 -7.82
C ASP A 80 -4.66 17.08 -8.14
N SER A 81 -5.82 17.35 -8.73
CA SER A 81 -6.81 16.34 -9.12
C SER A 81 -6.51 15.64 -10.45
N SER A 82 -5.52 16.11 -11.21
CA SER A 82 -5.24 15.62 -12.57
C SER A 82 -4.87 14.13 -12.63
N LYS A 83 -4.39 13.56 -11.52
CA LYS A 83 -4.03 12.15 -11.40
C LYS A 83 -5.16 11.23 -10.93
N LEU A 84 -6.28 11.80 -10.46
CA LEU A 84 -7.34 11.04 -9.77
C LEU A 84 -8.49 10.62 -10.70
N ASP A 85 -8.69 11.33 -11.81
CA ASP A 85 -9.79 11.08 -12.76
C ASP A 85 -9.73 9.71 -13.43
N GLU A 86 -8.54 9.09 -13.54
CA GLU A 86 -8.40 7.75 -14.14
C GLU A 86 -8.83 6.61 -13.17
N PHE A 87 -8.94 6.88 -11.86
CA PHE A 87 -9.08 5.83 -10.83
C PHE A 87 -10.34 5.91 -9.96
N ALA A 88 -11.08 7.02 -10.00
CA ALA A 88 -12.14 7.35 -9.04
C ALA A 88 -13.41 6.49 -9.09
N SER A 89 -13.60 5.60 -10.07
CA SER A 89 -14.91 4.94 -10.29
C SER A 89 -15.06 3.54 -9.68
N THR A 90 -14.02 2.94 -9.09
CA THR A 90 -14.14 1.57 -8.59
C THR A 90 -14.54 1.55 -7.11
N PHE A 91 -15.71 1.02 -6.77
CA PHE A 91 -16.19 0.79 -5.39
C PHE A 91 -15.14 0.18 -4.44
N LEU A 92 -14.31 -0.72 -4.97
CA LEU A 92 -13.21 -1.35 -4.22
C LEU A 92 -12.14 -0.35 -3.74
N LEU A 93 -11.87 0.71 -4.52
CA LEU A 93 -10.90 1.74 -4.15
C LEU A 93 -11.42 2.54 -2.96
N GLN A 94 -12.68 2.98 -3.01
CA GLN A 94 -13.33 3.70 -1.90
C GLN A 94 -13.30 2.90 -0.60
N TRP A 95 -13.64 1.60 -0.65
CA TRP A 95 -13.55 0.75 0.53
C TRP A 95 -12.13 0.67 1.11
N LYS A 96 -11.10 0.57 0.25
CA LYS A 96 -9.70 0.58 0.69
C LYS A 96 -9.32 1.89 1.37
N ILE A 97 -9.77 3.03 0.85
CA ILE A 97 -9.49 4.35 1.42
C ILE A 97 -10.11 4.47 2.81
N TYR A 98 -11.38 4.08 2.98
CA TYR A 98 -12.03 4.05 4.30
C TYR A 98 -11.33 3.11 5.27
N LEU A 99 -10.89 1.95 4.80
CA LEU A 99 -10.16 0.99 5.62
C LEU A 99 -8.81 1.56 6.06
N LEU A 100 -8.06 2.20 5.15
CA LEU A 100 -6.80 2.87 5.46
C LEU A 100 -7.00 4.02 6.45
N GLY A 101 -7.95 4.91 6.19
CA GLY A 101 -8.31 6.01 7.09
C GLY A 101 -8.73 5.50 8.48
N GLY A 102 -9.50 4.42 8.54
CA GLY A 102 -9.89 3.75 9.79
C GLY A 102 -8.70 3.19 10.57
N ILE A 103 -7.77 2.49 9.90
CA ILE A 103 -6.53 2.00 10.53
C ILE A 103 -5.73 3.15 11.11
N LEU A 104 -5.55 4.24 10.36
CA LEU A 104 -4.80 5.41 10.81
C LEU A 104 -5.49 6.09 12.00
N ALA A 105 -6.81 6.30 11.94
CA ALA A 105 -7.58 6.92 13.01
C ALA A 105 -7.52 6.10 14.31
N ILE A 106 -7.69 4.76 14.23
CA ILE A 106 -7.58 3.88 15.39
C ILE A 106 -6.16 3.87 15.94
N SER A 107 -5.14 3.89 15.07
CA SER A 107 -3.74 3.90 15.48
C SER A 107 -3.38 5.20 16.23
N VAL A 108 -3.78 6.35 15.71
CA VAL A 108 -3.58 7.66 16.35
C VAL A 108 -4.36 7.74 17.67
N LEU A 109 -5.63 7.33 17.68
CA LEU A 109 -6.44 7.31 18.90
C LEU A 109 -5.83 6.40 19.96
N SER A 110 -5.40 5.20 19.58
CA SER A 110 -4.75 4.25 20.49
C SER A 110 -3.45 4.82 21.07
N LEU A 111 -2.60 5.43 20.24
CA LEU A 111 -1.36 6.07 20.68
C LEU A 111 -1.63 7.29 21.61
N GLY A 112 -2.66 8.08 21.31
CA GLY A 112 -3.15 9.18 22.14
C GLY A 112 -3.64 8.71 23.51
N LEU A 113 -4.43 7.64 23.55
CA LEU A 113 -4.89 7.03 24.79
C LEU A 113 -3.74 6.43 25.61
N MET A 114 -2.73 5.83 24.96
CA MET A 114 -1.52 5.35 25.65
C MET A 114 -0.77 6.52 26.31
N THR A 115 -0.45 7.56 25.54
CA THR A 115 0.29 8.74 26.01
C THR A 115 -0.45 9.47 27.12
N PHE A 116 -1.77 9.61 27.00
CA PHE A 116 -2.63 10.15 28.06
C PHE A 116 -2.64 9.25 29.30
N GLY A 117 -2.77 7.93 29.13
CA GLY A 117 -2.72 6.96 30.22
C GLY A 117 -1.38 6.94 30.96
N LEU A 118 -0.26 7.18 30.27
CA LEU A 118 1.06 7.29 30.90
C LEU A 118 1.24 8.58 31.71
N THR A 119 0.65 9.68 31.27
CA THR A 119 0.77 10.98 31.93
C THR A 119 -0.18 11.11 33.13
N MET A 120 -1.44 10.73 32.96
CA MET A 120 -2.49 10.89 33.98
C MET A 120 -2.84 9.61 34.77
N GLY A 121 -2.37 8.43 34.35
CA GLY A 121 -2.74 7.15 34.95
C GLY A 121 -2.06 6.80 36.28
N ALA A 122 -2.50 5.69 36.87
CA ALA A 122 -2.03 5.17 38.16
C ALA A 122 -0.51 4.88 38.16
N ARG A 123 0.13 4.93 39.34
CA ARG A 123 1.60 4.80 39.51
C ARG A 123 2.23 3.62 38.75
N GLY A 124 1.52 2.50 38.56
CA GLY A 124 2.01 1.33 37.82
C GLY A 124 2.24 1.58 36.32
N HIS A 125 1.54 2.54 35.71
CA HIS A 125 1.69 2.87 34.29
C HIS A 125 2.91 3.76 34.01
N ARG A 126 3.48 4.41 35.05
CA ARG A 126 4.62 5.33 34.91
C ARG A 126 5.98 4.64 34.87
N ALA A 127 6.00 3.32 34.68
CA ALA A 127 7.25 2.58 34.51
C ALA A 127 8.00 3.07 33.27
N LEU A 128 9.33 3.19 33.38
CA LEU A 128 10.21 3.59 32.28
C LEU A 128 10.04 2.69 31.05
N SER A 129 9.81 1.39 31.28
CA SER A 129 9.56 0.39 30.23
C SER A 129 8.37 0.75 29.35
N SER A 130 7.28 1.26 29.93
CA SER A 130 6.08 1.66 29.18
C SER A 130 6.34 2.86 28.27
N TRP A 131 7.13 3.83 28.73
CA TRP A 131 7.56 4.96 27.91
C TRP A 131 8.45 4.51 26.75
N MET A 132 9.36 3.56 26.97
CA MET A 132 10.19 3.01 25.91
C MET A 132 9.35 2.30 24.83
N VAL A 133 8.30 1.57 25.21
CA VAL A 133 7.39 0.90 24.27
C VAL A 133 6.64 1.93 23.41
N VAL A 134 6.04 2.95 24.03
CA VAL A 134 5.29 3.99 23.30
C VAL A 134 6.22 4.78 22.37
N LEU A 135 7.42 5.13 22.84
CA LEU A 135 8.42 5.81 22.01
C LEU A 135 8.85 4.93 20.83
N SER A 136 9.11 3.64 21.07
CA SER A 136 9.48 2.69 20.01
C SER A 136 8.37 2.57 18.96
N LEU A 137 7.11 2.46 19.38
CA LEU A 137 5.97 2.42 18.46
C LEU A 137 5.86 3.72 17.66
N ALA A 138 6.00 4.88 18.31
CA ALA A 138 6.01 6.17 17.61
C ALA A 138 7.14 6.25 16.58
N CYS A 139 8.35 5.81 16.92
CA CYS A 139 9.47 5.70 15.99
C CYS A 139 9.17 4.75 14.83
N CYS A 140 8.53 3.60 15.07
CA CYS A 140 8.12 2.68 14.01
C CYS A 140 7.07 3.31 13.07
N TRP A 141 6.08 4.05 13.60
CA TRP A 141 5.10 4.78 12.79
C TRP A 141 5.76 5.86 11.93
N LEU A 142 6.70 6.62 12.50
CA LEU A 142 7.47 7.61 11.74
C LEU A 142 8.36 6.95 10.69
N GLY A 143 9.01 5.83 11.02
CA GLY A 143 9.79 5.03 10.08
C GLY A 143 8.93 4.51 8.92
N LEU A 144 7.70 4.07 9.21
CA LEU A 144 6.74 3.66 8.18
C LEU A 144 6.31 4.85 7.31
N ALA A 145 5.95 5.98 7.93
CA ALA A 145 5.50 7.19 7.24
C ALA A 145 6.58 7.82 6.34
N THR A 146 7.87 7.64 6.67
CA THR A 146 8.99 8.16 5.88
C THR A 146 9.58 7.12 4.92
N GLY A 147 9.48 5.83 5.27
CA GLY A 147 10.08 4.71 4.53
C GLY A 147 9.11 3.89 3.67
N TRP A 148 7.85 4.29 3.53
CA TRP A 148 6.87 3.49 2.79
C TRP A 148 7.22 3.31 1.31
N ASP A 149 7.84 4.30 0.63
CA ASP A 149 8.26 4.13 -0.78
C ASP A 149 9.31 3.01 -0.93
N GLU A 150 10.21 2.86 0.05
CA GLU A 150 11.16 1.74 0.10
C GLU A 150 10.42 0.40 0.24
N MET A 151 9.41 0.34 1.10
CA MET A 151 8.61 -0.86 1.29
C MET A 151 7.80 -1.22 0.04
N ILE A 152 7.24 -0.22 -0.65
CA ILE A 152 6.60 -0.42 -1.95
C ILE A 152 7.60 -0.98 -2.94
N TRP A 153 8.81 -0.39 -3.02
CA TRP A 153 9.85 -0.89 -3.92
C TRP A 153 10.20 -2.35 -3.66
N VAL A 154 10.38 -2.73 -2.39
CA VAL A 154 10.61 -4.14 -1.99
C VAL A 154 9.42 -5.01 -2.38
N GLY A 155 8.18 -4.54 -2.15
CA GLY A 155 6.96 -5.25 -2.56
C GLY A 155 6.88 -5.47 -4.06
N LYS A 156 7.17 -4.44 -4.87
CA LYS A 156 7.24 -4.54 -6.33
C LYS A 156 8.29 -5.56 -6.76
N ARG A 157 9.49 -5.49 -6.17
CA ARG A 157 10.56 -6.46 -6.43
C ARG A 157 10.08 -7.88 -6.17
N LEU A 158 9.53 -8.18 -4.99
CA LEU A 158 9.10 -9.53 -4.62
C LEU A 158 8.02 -10.09 -5.57
N ARG A 159 7.03 -9.27 -5.94
CA ARG A 159 5.96 -9.70 -6.86
C ARG A 159 6.47 -9.91 -8.28
N ILE A 160 7.35 -9.02 -8.76
CA ILE A 160 7.88 -9.11 -10.12
C ILE A 160 8.86 -10.28 -10.23
N ASP A 161 9.74 -10.47 -9.25
CA ASP A 161 10.72 -11.56 -9.19
C ASP A 161 10.07 -12.94 -9.36
N ALA A 162 8.93 -13.15 -8.69
CA ALA A 162 8.14 -14.38 -8.81
C ALA A 162 7.63 -14.69 -10.23
N HIS A 163 7.62 -13.69 -11.13
CA HIS A 163 7.07 -13.78 -12.48
C HIS A 163 8.07 -13.45 -13.59
N VAL A 164 9.33 -13.13 -13.26
CA VAL A 164 10.38 -12.79 -14.25
C VAL A 164 10.53 -13.89 -15.31
N ALA A 165 10.45 -15.16 -14.91
CA ALA A 165 10.58 -16.29 -15.82
C ALA A 165 9.57 -16.28 -16.98
N ALA A 166 8.39 -15.68 -16.78
CA ALA A 166 7.37 -15.57 -17.84
C ALA A 166 7.78 -14.59 -18.96
N PHE A 167 8.65 -13.63 -18.67
CA PHE A 167 9.17 -12.67 -19.66
C PHE A 167 10.35 -13.22 -20.47
N GLN A 168 11.00 -14.29 -20.00
CA GLN A 168 12.14 -14.91 -20.68
C GLN A 168 11.84 -15.30 -22.14
N PRO A 169 10.79 -16.08 -22.45
CA PRO A 169 10.51 -16.46 -23.84
C PRO A 169 10.21 -15.25 -24.75
N ILE A 170 9.59 -14.21 -24.21
CA ILE A 170 9.26 -12.97 -24.95
C ILE A 170 10.55 -12.20 -25.26
N SER A 171 11.41 -12.03 -24.26
CA SER A 171 12.72 -11.39 -24.44
C SER A 171 13.60 -12.19 -25.41
N ASP A 172 13.64 -13.51 -25.30
CA ASP A 172 14.39 -14.38 -26.21
C ASP A 172 13.92 -14.28 -27.65
N SER A 173 12.60 -14.22 -27.85
CA SER A 173 11.98 -14.03 -29.17
C SER A 173 12.37 -12.68 -29.76
N LEU A 174 12.18 -11.59 -29.02
CA LEU A 174 12.49 -10.23 -29.44
C LEU A 174 13.98 -9.96 -29.70
N ARG A 175 14.87 -10.66 -28.98
CA ARG A 175 16.31 -10.58 -29.22
C ARG A 175 16.71 -11.24 -30.53
N LYS A 176 16.06 -12.35 -30.89
CA LYS A 176 16.33 -13.09 -32.13
C LYS A 176 15.73 -12.38 -33.34
N ASP A 177 14.50 -11.90 -33.21
CA ASP A 177 13.75 -11.28 -34.30
C ASP A 177 13.01 -10.04 -33.79
N TRP A 178 13.61 -8.87 -34.00
CA TRP A 178 13.01 -7.60 -33.62
C TRP A 178 12.13 -7.06 -34.75
N PRO A 179 10.82 -6.82 -34.52
CA PRO A 179 9.92 -6.36 -35.57
C PRO A 179 10.37 -5.03 -36.19
N THR A 180 10.39 -4.97 -37.53
CA THR A 180 10.77 -3.76 -38.28
C THR A 180 9.58 -2.92 -38.76
N ALA A 181 8.37 -3.44 -38.61
CA ALA A 181 7.11 -2.80 -39.02
C ALA A 181 6.01 -3.15 -38.02
N ASP A 182 4.91 -2.40 -38.07
CA ASP A 182 3.70 -2.66 -37.30
C ASP A 182 3.17 -4.07 -37.58
N GLY A 183 2.56 -4.69 -36.57
CA GLY A 183 2.08 -6.04 -36.72
C GLY A 183 1.39 -6.59 -35.48
N ASP A 184 1.21 -7.89 -35.48
CA ASP A 184 0.66 -8.66 -34.37
C ASP A 184 1.60 -9.82 -34.06
N ASN A 185 1.88 -10.04 -32.78
CA ASN A 185 2.71 -11.13 -32.30
C ASN A 185 1.93 -11.91 -31.25
N GLN A 186 1.96 -13.24 -31.33
CA GLN A 186 1.20 -14.12 -30.44
C GLN A 186 1.43 -13.83 -28.94
N GLN A 187 2.62 -13.36 -28.54
CA GLN A 187 2.98 -13.06 -27.16
C GLN A 187 2.75 -11.60 -26.75
N LEU A 188 2.79 -10.67 -27.71
CA LEU A 188 2.67 -9.22 -27.43
C LEU A 188 1.29 -8.65 -27.76
N GLY A 189 0.52 -9.35 -28.61
CA GLY A 189 -0.65 -8.81 -29.27
C GLY A 189 -0.29 -7.81 -30.38
N PRO A 190 -1.27 -7.02 -30.85
CA PRO A 190 -1.06 -5.97 -31.84
C PRO A 190 -0.19 -4.84 -31.29
N PHE A 191 0.77 -4.38 -32.09
CA PHE A 191 1.73 -3.34 -31.74
C PHE A 191 2.04 -2.40 -32.91
N MET A 192 2.50 -1.20 -32.57
CA MET A 192 3.11 -0.24 -33.49
C MET A 192 4.62 -0.18 -33.26
N ALA A 193 5.40 -0.27 -34.33
CA ALA A 193 6.85 -0.23 -34.30
C ALA A 193 7.35 1.21 -34.55
N TYR A 194 7.99 1.81 -33.54
CA TYR A 194 8.42 3.20 -33.57
C TYR A 194 9.91 3.38 -33.25
N PRO A 195 10.63 4.33 -33.89
CA PRO A 195 10.21 5.11 -35.06
C PRO A 195 10.22 4.28 -36.35
N ALA A 196 9.47 4.73 -37.36
CA ALA A 196 9.42 4.06 -38.66
C ALA A 196 10.82 3.90 -39.30
N GLY A 197 11.08 2.72 -39.88
CA GLY A 197 12.34 2.39 -40.57
C GLY A 197 13.45 1.85 -39.67
N LYS A 198 13.56 2.33 -38.42
CA LYS A 198 14.50 1.79 -37.40
C LYS A 198 13.84 1.72 -36.04
N PRO A 199 12.82 0.86 -35.87
CA PRO A 199 12.05 0.83 -34.65
C PRO A 199 12.91 0.38 -33.46
N LYS A 200 12.87 1.17 -32.39
CA LYS A 200 13.48 0.85 -31.10
C LYS A 200 12.44 0.58 -30.01
N THR A 201 11.20 0.98 -30.24
CA THR A 201 10.09 0.82 -29.29
C THR A 201 8.92 0.16 -29.98
N LEU A 202 8.30 -0.80 -29.31
CA LEU A 202 7.03 -1.41 -29.68
C LEU A 202 5.98 -0.86 -28.72
N ILE A 203 5.05 -0.07 -29.26
CA ILE A 203 3.92 0.47 -28.52
C ILE A 203 2.78 -0.52 -28.66
N LEU A 204 2.35 -1.12 -27.56
CA LEU A 204 1.31 -2.14 -27.61
C LEU A 204 -0.06 -1.48 -27.68
N LEU A 205 -0.90 -1.94 -28.63
CA LEU A 205 -2.26 -1.44 -28.81
C LEU A 205 -3.26 -2.11 -27.87
N THR A 206 -2.90 -3.29 -27.38
CA THR A 206 -3.59 -3.98 -26.30
C THR A 206 -2.62 -4.21 -25.16
N THR A 207 -3.15 -4.43 -23.97
CA THR A 207 -2.34 -4.81 -22.82
C THR A 207 -2.31 -6.33 -22.74
N PRO A 208 -1.25 -7.01 -23.24
CA PRO A 208 -1.15 -8.46 -23.10
C PRO A 208 -1.08 -8.80 -21.61
N ASP A 209 -1.99 -9.68 -21.18
CA ASP A 209 -1.92 -10.27 -19.84
C ASP A 209 -0.88 -11.39 -19.91
N ILE A 210 0.34 -11.11 -19.46
CA ILE A 210 1.35 -12.16 -19.34
C ILE A 210 0.91 -13.03 -18.17
N THR A 211 0.22 -14.11 -18.53
CA THR A 211 -0.27 -15.17 -17.65
C THR A 211 -1.28 -14.69 -16.61
N GLN A 212 -1.99 -15.64 -15.99
CA GLN A 212 -3.07 -15.46 -15.00
C GLN A 212 -2.64 -14.77 -13.68
N HIS A 213 -1.56 -14.01 -13.71
CA HIS A 213 -0.83 -13.47 -12.58
C HIS A 213 -0.83 -11.93 -12.54
N GLY A 214 -1.39 -11.27 -13.56
CA GLY A 214 -1.77 -9.85 -13.51
C GLY A 214 -0.60 -8.87 -13.65
N LEU A 215 0.52 -9.30 -14.23
CA LEU A 215 1.56 -8.41 -14.71
C LEU A 215 1.25 -8.00 -16.14
N THR A 216 1.26 -6.69 -16.36
CA THR A 216 0.96 -6.08 -17.65
C THR A 216 2.04 -5.08 -18.00
N PHE A 217 2.23 -4.81 -19.30
CA PHE A 217 3.17 -3.82 -19.80
C PHE A 217 2.56 -3.10 -21.01
N SER A 218 2.95 -1.86 -21.23
CA SER A 218 2.39 -0.99 -22.30
C SER A 218 3.32 -0.82 -23.49
N SER A 219 4.61 -1.02 -23.29
CA SER A 219 5.61 -0.88 -24.34
C SER A 219 6.82 -1.77 -24.08
N VAL A 220 7.52 -2.09 -25.17
CA VAL A 220 8.81 -2.79 -25.13
C VAL A 220 9.84 -1.98 -25.88
N GLU A 221 10.99 -1.75 -25.27
CA GLU A 221 12.09 -1.01 -25.89
C GLU A 221 13.34 -1.86 -26.03
N LYS A 222 14.02 -1.68 -27.15
CA LYS A 222 15.33 -2.26 -27.43
C LYS A 222 16.41 -1.31 -26.95
N ALA A 223 17.27 -1.79 -26.06
CA ALA A 223 18.51 -1.12 -25.70
C ALA A 223 19.54 -1.25 -26.82
N ASP A 224 20.43 -0.27 -26.94
CA ASP A 224 21.43 -0.23 -28.02
C ASP A 224 22.36 -1.46 -28.02
N GLU A 225 22.64 -2.02 -26.84
CA GLU A 225 23.51 -3.19 -26.68
C GLU A 225 22.74 -4.53 -26.64
N GLY A 226 21.47 -4.55 -27.08
CA GLY A 226 20.67 -5.77 -27.19
C GLY A 226 19.87 -6.15 -25.94
N GLY A 227 19.86 -5.29 -24.92
CA GLY A 227 18.92 -5.39 -23.80
C GLY A 227 17.47 -5.14 -24.25
N ILE A 228 16.51 -5.66 -23.47
CA ILE A 228 15.07 -5.52 -23.72
C ILE A 228 14.45 -4.93 -22.47
N ARG A 229 13.68 -3.86 -22.62
CA ARG A 229 13.03 -3.14 -21.53
C ARG A 229 11.52 -3.21 -21.67
N PHE A 230 10.83 -3.63 -20.63
CA PHE A 230 9.37 -3.70 -20.57
C PHE A 230 8.88 -2.60 -19.64
N GLN A 231 8.11 -1.65 -20.16
CA GLN A 231 7.47 -0.62 -19.35
C GLN A 231 6.23 -1.23 -18.68
N LEU A 232 6.32 -1.52 -17.38
CA LEU A 232 5.22 -2.16 -16.66
C LEU A 232 4.04 -1.20 -16.50
N SER A 233 2.83 -1.75 -16.61
CA SER A 233 1.56 -1.04 -16.54
C SER A 233 0.68 -1.61 -15.42
N GLY A 234 -0.55 -1.09 -15.31
CA GLY A 234 -1.52 -1.58 -14.34
C GLY A 234 -1.04 -1.43 -12.90
N LYS A 235 -0.96 -2.55 -12.17
CA LYS A 235 -0.56 -2.59 -10.76
C LYS A 235 0.91 -2.23 -10.54
N GLU A 236 1.78 -2.53 -11.51
CA GLU A 236 3.21 -2.28 -11.41
C GLU A 236 3.66 -1.04 -12.21
N ARG A 237 2.75 -0.09 -12.44
CA ARG A 237 3.06 1.18 -13.15
C ARG A 237 4.24 1.93 -12.52
N GLY A 238 5.02 2.62 -13.35
CA GLY A 238 6.13 3.49 -12.92
C GLY A 238 7.44 2.76 -12.65
N VAL A 239 7.53 1.47 -12.99
CA VAL A 239 8.77 0.70 -12.98
C VAL A 239 8.93 -0.05 -14.29
N TRP A 240 10.16 -0.42 -14.59
CA TRP A 240 10.56 -1.09 -15.82
C TRP A 240 11.24 -2.41 -15.47
N LEU A 241 10.84 -3.48 -16.16
CA LEU A 241 11.53 -4.75 -16.09
C LEU A 241 12.50 -4.83 -17.27
N GLU A 242 13.78 -5.00 -17.00
CA GLU A 242 14.81 -4.99 -18.05
C GLU A 242 15.64 -6.26 -18.02
N TRP A 243 15.85 -6.84 -19.20
CA TRP A 243 16.85 -7.87 -19.41
C TRP A 243 18.06 -7.26 -20.12
N HIS A 244 19.26 -7.59 -19.63
CA HIS A 244 20.53 -7.16 -20.19
C HIS A 244 21.50 -8.34 -20.39
N PRO A 245 22.33 -8.32 -21.44
CA PRO A 245 23.47 -9.22 -21.60
C PRO A 245 24.43 -9.21 -20.40
N ARG A 246 25.24 -10.26 -20.27
CA ARG A 246 26.24 -10.38 -19.20
C ARG A 246 27.22 -9.20 -19.25
N GLY A 247 27.45 -8.58 -18.10
CA GLY A 247 28.35 -7.42 -17.95
C GLY A 247 27.68 -6.07 -18.17
N GLN A 248 26.41 -6.04 -18.58
CA GLN A 248 25.62 -4.82 -18.71
C GLN A 248 24.64 -4.65 -17.55
N ALA A 249 24.20 -3.41 -17.35
CA ALA A 249 23.24 -3.02 -16.34
C ALA A 249 22.36 -1.87 -16.86
N PRO A 250 21.17 -1.65 -16.26
CA PRO A 250 20.33 -0.50 -16.59
C PRO A 250 21.09 0.82 -16.44
N ALA A 251 20.84 1.74 -17.36
CA ALA A 251 21.41 3.09 -17.37
C ALA A 251 20.36 4.06 -17.90
N SER A 252 20.53 5.35 -17.61
CA SER A 252 19.68 6.40 -18.20
C SER A 252 19.74 6.34 -19.73
N PHE A 253 18.60 6.55 -20.38
CA PHE A 253 18.49 6.43 -21.83
C PHE A 253 17.47 7.45 -22.40
N VAL A 254 17.45 7.58 -23.72
CA VAL A 254 16.40 8.31 -24.44
C VAL A 254 15.52 7.27 -25.12
N GLY A 255 14.24 7.23 -24.74
CA GLY A 255 13.27 6.26 -25.24
C GLY A 255 12.98 6.45 -26.72
N GLY A 256 12.26 5.50 -27.32
CA GLY A 256 11.97 5.57 -28.76
C GLY A 256 11.17 6.81 -29.14
N LEU A 257 10.36 7.35 -28.23
CA LEU A 257 9.59 8.59 -28.35
C LEU A 257 10.40 9.86 -28.07
N LEU A 258 11.73 9.77 -27.99
CA LEU A 258 12.65 10.87 -27.66
C LEU A 258 12.47 11.44 -26.24
N GLU A 259 11.81 10.70 -25.35
CA GLU A 259 11.68 11.04 -23.94
C GLU A 259 12.94 10.63 -23.16
N PRO A 260 13.59 11.54 -22.43
CA PRO A 260 14.72 11.16 -21.58
C PRO A 260 14.22 10.48 -20.30
N HIS A 261 14.79 9.32 -20.01
CA HIS A 261 14.56 8.52 -18.81
C HIS A 261 15.82 8.50 -17.94
N PHE A 262 15.77 9.17 -16.78
CA PHE A 262 16.89 9.22 -15.85
C PHE A 262 16.78 8.10 -14.83
N LEU A 263 17.76 7.21 -14.77
CA LEU A 263 17.76 6.09 -13.83
C LEU A 263 17.82 6.62 -12.39
N LYS A 264 16.77 6.38 -11.62
CA LYS A 264 16.71 6.71 -10.20
C LYS A 264 17.14 5.55 -9.33
N ARG A 265 16.71 4.35 -9.72
CA ARG A 265 16.88 3.16 -8.90
C ARG A 265 16.93 1.91 -9.77
N THR A 266 17.76 0.95 -9.37
CA THR A 266 17.79 -0.39 -9.97
C THR A 266 18.04 -1.44 -8.90
N VAL A 267 17.53 -2.65 -9.13
CA VAL A 267 17.86 -3.84 -8.36
C VAL A 267 17.96 -5.04 -9.30
N SER A 268 18.98 -5.88 -9.11
CA SER A 268 19.11 -7.12 -9.88
C SER A 268 18.14 -8.18 -9.36
N LEU A 269 17.50 -8.89 -10.30
CA LEU A 269 16.62 -10.03 -10.07
C LEU A 269 17.32 -11.37 -10.42
N GLY A 270 18.53 -11.33 -10.99
CA GLY A 270 19.27 -12.52 -11.45
C GLY A 270 19.17 -12.74 -12.97
N ASP A 271 20.05 -13.55 -13.54
CA ASP A 271 20.05 -13.95 -14.96
C ASP A 271 20.00 -12.80 -15.99
N GLY A 272 20.56 -11.64 -15.62
CA GLY A 272 20.56 -10.43 -16.44
C GLY A 272 19.28 -9.60 -16.33
N TRP A 273 18.32 -10.01 -15.49
CA TRP A 273 17.12 -9.25 -15.19
C TRP A 273 17.35 -8.21 -14.09
N TYR A 274 16.72 -7.06 -14.29
CA TYR A 274 16.74 -5.93 -13.38
C TYR A 274 15.35 -5.30 -13.31
N LEU A 275 14.99 -4.86 -12.11
CA LEU A 275 13.89 -3.93 -11.92
C LEU A 275 14.46 -2.52 -11.81
N ALA A 276 14.01 -1.62 -12.67
CA ALA A 276 14.47 -0.24 -12.75
C ALA A 276 13.32 0.75 -12.52
N ARG A 277 13.65 1.90 -11.93
CA ARG A 277 12.77 3.06 -11.81
C ARG A 277 13.47 4.25 -12.47
N TYR A 278 12.75 4.90 -13.37
CA TYR A 278 13.20 6.09 -14.06
C TYR A 278 12.36 7.29 -13.67
N GLU A 279 12.99 8.45 -13.60
CA GLU A 279 12.31 9.73 -13.62
C GLU A 279 12.20 10.16 -15.07
N GLN A 280 10.97 10.34 -15.54
CA GLN A 280 10.72 11.05 -16.78
C GLN A 280 10.93 12.53 -16.49
N SER A 281 11.74 13.22 -17.29
CA SER A 281 11.67 14.67 -17.25
C SER A 281 10.27 15.04 -17.71
N ALA A 282 9.46 15.65 -16.83
CA ALA A 282 8.37 16.46 -17.31
C ALA A 282 9.02 17.53 -18.19
N MET A 283 9.04 17.32 -19.51
CA MET A 283 9.35 18.43 -20.40
C MET A 283 8.30 19.48 -20.06
N ALA A 284 8.78 20.64 -19.59
CA ALA A 284 7.97 21.79 -19.29
C ALA A 284 7.04 22.04 -20.49
N SER A 285 5.77 21.68 -20.34
CA SER A 285 4.68 22.12 -21.22
C SER A 285 4.38 23.58 -20.93
#